data_AF-A0A7Z9S044-F1
#
_entry.id   AF-A0A7Z9S044-F1
#
_cell.length_a   1.000
_cell.length_b   1.000
_cell.length_c   1.000
_cell.angle_alpha   90.00
_cell.angle_beta   90.00
_cell.angle_gamma   90.00
#
_symmetry.space_group_name_H-M   'P 1'
#
loop_
_entity.id
_entity.type
_entity.pdbx_description
1 polymer ?
#
loop_
_entity_poly.entity_id
_entity_poly.type
_entity_poly.pdbx_seq_one_letter_code
_entity_poly.pdbx_strand_id
1 'polypeptide(L)'
;HDRAYRRILLDTGHVLGNLVHAARQEGLQAVPIAGFEDSTLHNLLFIDDKEEGALVVVPLCRGEDVGSSDGLTASVRRSERSQAPPDLDADCILSLHATSSIVRDSPVTRPPDPPVCAGAEPDDEVISLDETLSNLSREFQGIIVRRRSTRQFSGAKVDRQDIARVLDFSHRFASPGPVRYLSARSALEVHLVCHRVGGLESGVWRYIPDEHELRLVRSGDFRRPVQEACLGQALAGDAACLVIYSSDLPAAVEVWGDRAYRYLHLDAGFLGQQLNLACIHQRLGVSGIAGFFDDDWNKILDLTSDQAITYITAIGDAVTDQ
;
A
#
# COMPACT_ATOMS: atom_id res chain seq x y z
N HIS A 1 19.19 -11.79 -1.14
CA HIS A 1 18.07 -12.58 -1.72
C HIS A 1 16.85 -12.54 -0.80
N ASP A 2 17.04 -12.51 0.52
CA ASP A 2 16.01 -12.67 1.56
C ASP A 2 14.93 -11.57 1.62
N ARG A 3 15.20 -10.37 1.08
CA ARG A 3 14.21 -9.28 0.99
C ARG A 3 13.23 -9.41 -0.18
N ALA A 4 13.38 -10.43 -1.03
CA ALA A 4 12.56 -10.57 -2.23
C ALA A 4 11.07 -10.81 -1.89
N TYR A 5 10.75 -11.44 -0.76
CA TYR A 5 9.36 -11.70 -0.37
C TYR A 5 8.53 -10.41 -0.24
N ARG A 6 9.08 -9.37 0.40
CA ARG A 6 8.49 -8.02 0.44
C ARG A 6 8.17 -7.50 -0.98
N ARG A 7 9.12 -7.63 -1.91
CA ARG A 7 8.98 -7.14 -3.30
C ARG A 7 7.93 -7.92 -4.08
N ILE A 8 7.94 -9.25 -3.96
CA ILE A 8 6.95 -10.14 -4.59
C ILE A 8 5.53 -9.73 -4.19
N LEU A 9 5.30 -9.47 -2.90
CA LEU A 9 4.01 -9.04 -2.37
C LEU A 9 3.60 -7.65 -2.89
N LEU A 10 4.53 -6.69 -2.88
CA LEU A 10 4.29 -5.35 -3.41
C LEU A 10 3.96 -5.38 -4.92
N ASP A 11 4.76 -6.11 -5.71
CA ASP A 11 4.56 -6.24 -7.16
C ASP A 11 3.22 -6.93 -7.47
N THR A 12 2.84 -7.94 -6.68
CA THR A 12 1.52 -8.59 -6.78
C THR A 12 0.39 -7.62 -6.47
N GLY A 13 0.54 -6.79 -5.44
CA GLY A 13 -0.38 -5.70 -5.14
C GLY A 13 -0.53 -4.71 -6.31
N HIS A 14 0.59 -4.36 -6.96
CA HIS A 14 0.56 -3.49 -8.13
C HIS A 14 -0.20 -4.12 -9.31
N VAL A 15 -0.02 -5.42 -9.56
CA VAL A 15 -0.78 -6.17 -10.57
C VAL A 15 -2.28 -6.18 -10.23
N LEU A 16 -2.62 -6.40 -8.97
CA LEU A 16 -4.00 -6.39 -8.49
C LEU A 16 -4.67 -5.03 -8.72
N GLY A 17 -3.96 -3.93 -8.48
CA GLY A 17 -4.44 -2.58 -8.78
C GLY A 17 -4.89 -2.44 -10.24
N ASN A 18 -4.09 -2.94 -11.18
CA ASN A 18 -4.46 -2.94 -12.60
C ASN A 18 -5.65 -3.84 -12.92
N LEU A 19 -5.67 -5.05 -12.34
CA LEU A 19 -6.73 -6.02 -12.59
C LEU A 19 -8.11 -5.47 -12.19
N VAL A 20 -8.20 -4.74 -11.08
CA VAL A 20 -9.47 -4.14 -10.64
C VAL A 20 -10.03 -3.14 -11.66
N HIS A 21 -9.18 -2.29 -12.24
CA HIS A 21 -9.62 -1.35 -13.28
C HIS A 21 -9.89 -2.06 -14.61
N ALA A 22 -9.03 -3.00 -15.01
CA ALA A 22 -9.21 -3.77 -16.24
C ALA A 22 -10.52 -4.57 -16.23
N ALA A 23 -10.83 -5.25 -15.12
CA ALA A 23 -12.09 -5.97 -14.95
C ALA A 23 -13.29 -5.04 -15.12
N ARG A 24 -13.27 -3.86 -14.48
CA ARG A 24 -14.36 -2.88 -14.58
C ARG A 24 -14.61 -2.40 -16.01
N GLN A 25 -13.56 -2.27 -16.82
CA GLN A 25 -13.71 -1.89 -18.23
C GLN A 25 -14.45 -2.95 -19.06
N GLU A 26 -14.31 -4.22 -18.69
CA GLU A 26 -14.99 -5.36 -19.31
C GLU A 26 -16.38 -5.64 -18.69
N GLY A 27 -16.89 -4.74 -17.84
CA GLY A 27 -18.16 -4.93 -17.13
C GLY A 27 -18.10 -5.99 -16.02
N LEU A 28 -16.89 -6.35 -15.60
CA LEU A 28 -16.62 -7.31 -14.53
C LEU A 28 -16.19 -6.62 -13.24
N GLN A 29 -16.28 -7.35 -12.14
CA GLN A 29 -15.78 -6.96 -10.85
C GLN A 29 -14.78 -8.00 -10.38
N ALA A 30 -13.55 -7.55 -10.11
CA ALA A 30 -12.53 -8.37 -9.47
C ALA A 30 -12.78 -8.43 -7.97
N VAL A 31 -12.73 -9.61 -7.37
CA VAL A 31 -12.95 -9.80 -5.92
C VAL A 31 -11.70 -10.44 -5.31
N PRO A 32 -10.70 -9.68 -4.83
CA PRO A 32 -9.47 -10.28 -4.31
C PRO A 32 -9.71 -11.10 -3.04
N ILE A 33 -9.20 -12.33 -3.02
CA ILE A 33 -9.24 -13.25 -1.88
C ILE A 33 -7.81 -13.68 -1.57
N ALA A 34 -7.23 -13.12 -0.51
CA ALA A 34 -5.87 -13.46 -0.06
C ALA A 34 -5.88 -14.47 1.11
N GLY A 35 -7.04 -14.76 1.70
CA GLY A 35 -7.21 -15.74 2.77
C GLY A 35 -7.80 -17.05 2.24
N PHE A 36 -6.96 -18.05 2.04
CA PHE A 36 -7.33 -19.38 1.54
C PHE A 36 -6.39 -20.43 2.14
N GLU A 37 -6.82 -21.69 2.17
CA GLU A 37 -5.94 -22.80 2.57
C GLU A 37 -4.88 -23.05 1.49
N ASP A 38 -3.63 -22.66 1.77
CA ASP A 38 -2.55 -22.59 0.76
C ASP A 38 -2.31 -23.96 0.10
N SER A 39 -2.14 -25.03 0.90
CA SER A 39 -1.86 -26.37 0.38
C SER A 39 -3.00 -26.95 -0.47
N THR A 40 -4.25 -26.70 -0.09
CA THR A 40 -5.42 -27.11 -0.88
C THR A 40 -5.42 -26.42 -2.24
N LEU A 41 -5.12 -25.11 -2.28
CA LEU A 41 -5.07 -24.35 -3.52
C LEU A 41 -3.88 -24.74 -4.39
N HIS A 42 -2.69 -24.90 -3.82
CA HIS A 42 -1.49 -25.32 -4.55
C HIS A 42 -1.68 -26.70 -5.17
N ASN A 43 -2.25 -27.66 -4.43
CA ASN A 43 -2.58 -28.98 -4.95
C ASN A 43 -3.62 -28.93 -6.08
N LEU A 44 -4.63 -28.08 -5.98
CA LEU A 44 -5.64 -27.90 -7.03
C LEU A 44 -5.02 -27.36 -8.33
N LEU A 45 -4.02 -26.48 -8.21
CA LEU A 45 -3.34 -25.85 -9.34
C LEU A 45 -2.09 -26.62 -9.82
N PHE A 46 -1.76 -27.74 -9.18
CA PHE A 46 -0.53 -28.51 -9.43
C PHE A 46 0.76 -27.67 -9.31
N ILE A 47 0.79 -26.76 -8.34
CA ILE A 47 1.95 -25.90 -8.04
C ILE A 47 2.97 -26.68 -7.18
N ASP A 48 4.26 -26.58 -7.54
CA ASP A 48 5.37 -26.98 -6.66
C ASP A 48 5.64 -25.86 -5.65
N ASP A 49 5.33 -26.11 -4.38
CA ASP A 49 5.39 -25.14 -3.29
C ASP A 49 6.83 -24.70 -2.92
N LYS A 50 7.84 -25.32 -3.53
CA LYS A 50 9.25 -24.91 -3.42
C LYS A 50 9.68 -23.91 -4.48
N GLU A 51 8.93 -23.77 -5.57
CA GLU A 51 9.26 -22.89 -6.69
C GLU A 51 8.24 -21.76 -6.86
N GLU A 52 6.96 -22.03 -6.60
CA GLU A 52 5.87 -21.08 -6.79
C GLU A 52 4.85 -21.16 -5.64
N GLY A 53 4.19 -20.04 -5.35
CA GLY A 53 3.17 -19.98 -4.30
C GLY A 53 2.06 -19.02 -4.68
N ALA A 54 0.81 -19.50 -4.60
CA ALA A 54 -0.36 -18.64 -4.76
C ALA A 54 -0.41 -17.57 -3.64
N LEU A 55 -0.61 -16.30 -4.02
CA LEU A 55 -0.69 -15.15 -3.09
C LEU A 55 -2.10 -14.57 -2.97
N VAL A 56 -2.84 -14.56 -4.06
CA VAL A 56 -4.21 -14.02 -4.14
C VAL A 56 -5.00 -14.78 -5.20
N VAL A 57 -6.26 -15.11 -4.89
CA VAL A 57 -7.25 -15.62 -5.85
C VAL A 57 -8.19 -14.48 -6.18
N VAL A 58 -8.51 -14.27 -7.46
CA VAL A 58 -9.37 -13.16 -7.89
C VAL A 58 -10.50 -13.67 -8.75
N PRO A 59 -11.67 -14.03 -8.17
CA PRO A 59 -12.88 -14.23 -8.94
C PRO A 59 -13.25 -12.97 -9.73
N LEU A 60 -13.62 -13.17 -10.99
CA LEU A 60 -14.15 -12.14 -11.87
C LEU A 60 -15.65 -12.37 -12.04
N CYS A 61 -16.44 -11.51 -11.39
CA CYS A 61 -17.90 -11.62 -11.36
C CYS A 61 -18.52 -10.57 -12.28
N ARG A 62 -19.72 -10.81 -12.82
CA ARG A 62 -20.51 -9.71 -13.40
C ARG A 62 -21.01 -8.82 -12.27
N GLY A 63 -21.09 -7.51 -12.49
CA GLY A 63 -21.44 -6.55 -11.44
C GLY A 63 -22.80 -6.80 -10.76
N GLU A 64 -23.73 -7.44 -11.46
CA GLU A 64 -25.07 -7.81 -10.95
C GLU A 64 -25.06 -9.09 -10.09
N ASP A 65 -24.06 -9.97 -10.30
CA ASP A 65 -23.93 -11.27 -9.62
C ASP A 65 -23.14 -11.17 -8.30
N VAL A 66 -22.51 -10.02 -8.05
CA VAL A 66 -21.90 -9.73 -6.75
C VAL A 66 -23.03 -9.38 -5.80
N GLY A 67 -23.47 -10.38 -5.02
CA GLY A 67 -24.49 -10.19 -4.00
C GLY A 67 -24.18 -8.98 -3.10
N SER A 68 -25.21 -8.27 -2.67
CA SER A 68 -25.10 -7.17 -1.70
C SER A 68 -24.62 -7.62 -0.32
N SER A 69 -24.48 -8.93 -0.09
CA SER A 69 -23.90 -9.46 1.12
C SER A 69 -22.46 -8.98 1.21
N ASP A 70 -22.12 -8.37 2.34
CA ASP A 70 -20.78 -8.07 2.84
C ASP A 70 -19.94 -9.35 2.99
N GLY A 71 -19.80 -10.16 1.93
CA GLY A 71 -19.42 -11.57 1.93
C GLY A 71 -18.02 -11.89 2.47
N LEU A 72 -17.29 -10.87 2.90
CA LEU A 72 -16.25 -10.95 3.93
C LEU A 72 -16.92 -10.70 5.29
N THR A 73 -17.74 -11.65 5.75
CA THR A 73 -18.51 -11.54 6.99
C THR A 73 -17.59 -11.45 8.21
N ALA A 74 -17.17 -10.24 8.60
CA ALA A 74 -16.55 -9.81 9.86
C ALA A 74 -15.37 -10.63 10.42
N SER A 75 -15.01 -11.78 9.85
CA SER A 75 -14.12 -12.76 10.41
C SER A 75 -13.27 -13.41 9.33
N VAL A 76 -11.97 -13.43 9.56
CA VAL A 76 -10.93 -13.92 8.65
C VAL A 76 -10.23 -15.10 9.31
N ARG A 77 -9.86 -16.11 8.52
CA ARG A 77 -8.89 -17.11 9.01
C ARG A 77 -7.52 -16.46 9.04
N ARG A 78 -6.81 -16.67 10.14
CA ARG A 78 -5.43 -16.19 10.33
C ARG A 78 -4.46 -17.36 10.31
N SER A 79 -3.22 -17.13 9.90
CA SER A 79 -2.18 -18.12 10.15
C SER A 79 -1.87 -18.18 11.65
N GLU A 80 -1.14 -19.19 12.06
CA GLU A 80 -0.56 -19.20 13.40
C GLU A 80 0.46 -18.06 13.54
N ARG A 81 0.72 -17.69 14.80
CA ARG A 81 1.81 -16.77 15.15
C ARG A 81 3.02 -17.60 15.54
N SER A 82 4.12 -17.45 14.81
CA SER A 82 5.38 -18.10 15.13
C SER A 82 5.83 -17.77 16.55
N GLN A 83 6.19 -18.80 17.32
CA GLN A 83 6.65 -18.68 18.72
C GLN A 83 8.18 -18.74 18.85
N ALA A 84 8.87 -19.05 17.76
CA ALA A 84 10.32 -19.19 17.69
C ALA A 84 10.87 -18.32 16.55
N PRO A 85 12.12 -17.83 16.66
CA PRO A 85 12.79 -17.16 15.55
C PRO A 85 12.88 -18.11 14.34
N PRO A 86 12.88 -17.55 13.11
CA PRO A 86 13.02 -18.36 11.92
C PRO A 86 14.36 -19.11 11.94
N ASP A 87 14.37 -20.31 11.38
CA ASP A 87 15.60 -21.04 11.11
C ASP A 87 16.44 -20.23 10.11
N LEU A 88 17.59 -19.72 10.56
CA LEU A 88 18.46 -18.87 9.75
C LEU A 88 19.24 -19.66 8.69
N ASP A 89 19.30 -20.98 8.82
CA ASP A 89 19.93 -21.87 7.84
C ASP A 89 18.94 -22.30 6.74
N ALA A 90 17.63 -22.05 6.94
CA ALA A 90 16.59 -22.32 5.96
C ALA A 90 16.45 -21.19 4.93
N ASP A 91 15.87 -21.50 3.76
CA ASP A 91 15.50 -20.48 2.79
C ASP A 91 14.44 -19.55 3.40
N CYS A 92 14.85 -18.33 3.72
CA CYS A 92 14.01 -17.36 4.40
C CYS A 92 12.70 -17.07 3.66
N ILE A 93 12.69 -17.10 2.32
CA ILE A 93 11.48 -16.82 1.54
C ILE A 93 10.50 -17.99 1.68
N LEU A 94 10.97 -19.22 1.51
CA LEU A 94 10.14 -20.42 1.68
C LEU A 94 9.65 -20.56 3.10
N SER A 95 10.50 -20.29 4.10
CA SER A 95 10.11 -20.30 5.52
C SER A 95 9.04 -19.25 5.81
N LEU A 96 9.21 -18.00 5.37
CA LEU A 96 8.20 -16.95 5.55
C LEU A 96 6.89 -17.30 4.83
N HIS A 97 6.96 -17.91 3.65
CA HIS A 97 5.77 -18.38 2.96
C HIS A 97 5.07 -19.47 3.77
N ALA A 98 5.76 -20.54 4.14
CA ALA A 98 5.19 -21.65 4.89
C ALA A 98 4.59 -21.24 6.25
N THR A 99 5.27 -20.39 7.04
CA THR A 99 4.75 -19.94 8.36
C THR A 99 3.52 -19.04 8.26
N SER A 100 3.36 -18.35 7.13
CA SER A 100 2.20 -17.49 6.87
C SER A 100 1.05 -18.20 6.14
N SER A 101 1.12 -19.52 5.97
CA SER A 101 0.04 -20.30 5.36
C SER A 101 -1.15 -20.47 6.30
N ILE A 102 -2.36 -20.50 5.72
CA ILE A 102 -3.58 -20.88 6.42
C ILE A 102 -3.81 -22.37 6.18
N VAL A 103 -4.21 -23.07 7.23
CA VAL A 103 -4.61 -24.49 7.20
C VAL A 103 -6.08 -24.64 7.57
N ARG A 104 -6.70 -25.79 7.29
CA ARG A 104 -8.12 -26.05 7.57
C ARG A 104 -8.57 -25.68 8.98
N ASP A 105 -7.74 -25.97 9.98
CA ASP A 105 -8.04 -25.75 11.40
C ASP A 105 -7.48 -24.43 11.94
N SER A 106 -6.96 -23.56 11.07
CA SER A 106 -6.49 -22.23 11.45
C SER A 106 -7.59 -21.43 12.17
N PRO A 107 -7.22 -20.70 13.24
CA PRO A 107 -8.18 -19.94 14.02
C PRO A 107 -8.81 -18.82 13.18
N VAL A 108 -10.03 -18.46 13.57
CA VAL A 108 -10.80 -17.38 12.97
C VAL A 108 -10.77 -16.19 13.91
N THR A 109 -10.38 -15.04 13.38
CA THR A 109 -10.37 -13.75 14.10
C THR A 109 -11.31 -12.79 13.42
N ARG A 110 -11.75 -11.76 14.14
CA ARG A 110 -12.42 -10.62 13.53
C ARG A 110 -11.42 -9.48 13.39
N PRO A 111 -11.22 -8.92 12.19
CA PRO A 111 -10.48 -7.67 12.07
C PRO A 111 -11.14 -6.62 12.98
N PRO A 112 -10.35 -5.88 13.77
CA PRO A 112 -10.89 -4.75 14.50
C PRO A 112 -11.48 -3.76 13.50
N ASP A 113 -12.46 -2.98 13.95
CA ASP A 113 -12.84 -1.78 13.22
C ASP A 113 -11.57 -0.96 12.95
N PRO A 114 -11.50 -0.23 11.81
CA PRO A 114 -10.37 0.65 11.55
C PRO A 114 -10.10 1.48 12.80
N PRO A 115 -8.83 1.59 13.24
CA PRO A 115 -8.53 2.40 14.40
C PRO A 115 -9.14 3.78 14.19
N VAL A 116 -9.94 4.24 15.16
CA VAL A 116 -10.40 5.62 15.18
C VAL A 116 -9.12 6.45 15.20
N CYS A 117 -8.86 7.18 14.12
CA CYS A 117 -7.68 8.02 14.03
C CYS A 117 -7.67 8.88 15.29
N ALA A 118 -6.55 8.86 16.03
CA ALA A 118 -6.39 9.73 17.18
C ALA A 118 -6.80 11.14 16.75
N GLY A 119 -7.64 11.80 17.55
CA GLY A 119 -8.07 13.17 17.25
C GLY A 119 -6.85 14.06 17.05
N ALA A 120 -6.99 15.12 16.24
CA ALA A 120 -5.94 16.12 16.16
C ALA A 120 -5.66 16.63 17.58
N GLU A 121 -4.39 16.69 17.97
CA GLU A 121 -4.03 17.40 19.18
C GLU A 121 -4.36 18.89 18.97
N PRO A 122 -4.68 19.65 20.03
CA PRO A 122 -5.17 21.04 19.90
C PRO A 122 -4.25 21.99 19.12
N ASP A 123 -2.96 21.65 19.04
CA ASP A 123 -1.92 22.45 18.37
C ASP A 123 -1.50 21.88 17.00
N ASP A 124 -2.10 20.79 16.52
CA ASP A 124 -1.76 20.20 15.22
C ASP A 124 -2.24 21.13 14.09
N GLU A 125 -1.35 21.46 13.15
CA GLU A 125 -1.77 22.11 11.91
C GLU A 125 -2.55 21.12 11.05
N VAL A 126 -3.84 21.40 10.84
CA VAL A 126 -4.75 20.58 10.02
C VAL A 126 -5.08 21.30 8.72
N ILE A 127 -4.90 20.59 7.61
CA ILE A 127 -5.17 21.09 6.26
C ILE A 127 -6.18 20.18 5.57
N SER A 128 -7.37 20.71 5.30
CA SER A 128 -8.36 20.08 4.41
C SER A 128 -7.85 20.03 2.97
N LEU A 129 -8.05 18.89 2.33
CA LEU A 129 -7.83 18.70 0.91
C LEU A 129 -9.20 18.69 0.21
N ASP A 130 -9.48 19.70 -0.61
CA ASP A 130 -10.81 19.88 -1.19
C ASP A 130 -10.94 19.23 -2.59
N GLU A 131 -9.81 18.93 -3.22
CA GLU A 131 -9.73 18.47 -4.60
C GLU A 131 -9.79 16.94 -4.70
N THR A 132 -10.72 16.44 -5.51
CA THR A 132 -11.01 15.00 -5.62
C THR A 132 -10.78 14.48 -7.03
N LEU A 133 -10.51 13.17 -7.14
CA LEU A 133 -10.36 12.43 -8.39
C LEU A 133 -10.99 11.06 -8.21
N SER A 134 -12.27 10.96 -8.54
CA SER A 134 -13.07 9.78 -8.22
C SER A 134 -12.94 8.64 -9.23
N ASN A 135 -12.57 8.92 -10.49
CA ASN A 135 -12.67 7.93 -11.56
C ASN A 135 -11.66 8.14 -12.70
N LEU A 136 -10.95 7.07 -13.07
CA LEU A 136 -10.04 7.02 -14.23
C LEU A 136 -10.49 6.02 -15.32
N SER A 137 -11.69 5.45 -15.21
CA SER A 137 -12.12 4.31 -16.05
C SER A 137 -12.09 4.60 -17.55
N ARG A 138 -12.37 5.84 -17.97
CA ARG A 138 -12.35 6.25 -19.40
C ARG A 138 -10.94 6.36 -19.97
N GLU A 139 -9.95 6.64 -19.13
CA GLU A 139 -8.58 6.89 -19.55
C GLU A 139 -7.62 5.75 -19.21
N PHE A 140 -8.08 4.76 -18.43
CA PHE A 140 -7.25 3.71 -17.88
C PHE A 140 -6.40 2.99 -18.94
N GLN A 141 -6.95 2.65 -20.11
CA GLN A 141 -6.19 2.01 -21.20
C GLN A 141 -5.01 2.88 -21.68
N GLY A 142 -5.24 4.19 -21.84
CA GLY A 142 -4.18 5.11 -22.23
C GLY A 142 -3.15 5.31 -21.10
N ILE A 143 -3.62 5.39 -19.86
CA ILE A 143 -2.75 5.55 -18.69
C ILE A 143 -1.84 4.33 -18.53
N ILE A 144 -2.38 3.10 -18.55
CA ILE A 144 -1.61 1.88 -18.26
C ILE A 144 -0.50 1.64 -19.29
N VAL A 145 -0.77 1.92 -20.58
CA VAL A 145 0.23 1.80 -21.65
C VAL A 145 1.39 2.79 -21.45
N ARG A 146 1.07 4.03 -21.06
CA ARG A 146 2.05 5.11 -20.84
C ARG A 146 2.77 5.03 -19.50
N ARG A 147 2.19 4.35 -18.50
CA ARG A 147 2.71 4.30 -17.13
C ARG A 147 4.14 3.78 -17.11
N ARG A 148 5.06 4.59 -16.59
CA ARG A 148 6.46 4.24 -16.33
C ARG A 148 6.84 4.79 -14.96
N SER A 149 7.76 4.11 -14.29
CA SER A 149 8.34 4.60 -13.04
C SER A 149 9.39 5.66 -13.37
N THR A 150 9.22 6.84 -12.82
CA THR A 150 10.12 7.98 -13.03
C THR A 150 11.50 7.67 -12.47
N ARG A 151 12.55 7.92 -13.27
CA ARG A 151 13.95 7.67 -12.88
C ARG A 151 14.64 8.89 -12.28
N GLN A 152 14.15 10.08 -12.60
CA GLN A 152 14.70 11.34 -12.12
C GLN A 152 13.59 12.39 -12.01
N PHE A 153 13.61 13.14 -10.91
CA PHE A 153 12.76 14.32 -10.72
C PHE A 153 13.56 15.59 -10.99
N SER A 154 12.90 16.62 -11.51
CA SER A 154 13.53 17.92 -11.80
C SER A 154 13.80 18.75 -10.54
N GLY A 155 13.17 18.39 -9.42
CA GLY A 155 13.11 19.21 -8.22
C GLY A 155 12.17 20.41 -8.35
N ALA A 156 11.30 20.49 -9.37
CA ALA A 156 10.26 21.51 -9.42
C ALA A 156 9.19 21.29 -8.34
N LYS A 157 8.44 22.36 -8.04
CA LYS A 157 7.30 22.27 -7.11
C LYS A 157 6.14 21.54 -7.77
N VAL A 158 5.37 20.79 -6.98
CA VAL A 158 4.08 20.22 -7.37
C VAL A 158 2.98 20.92 -6.58
N ASP A 159 1.81 21.14 -7.19
CA ASP A 159 0.68 21.79 -6.51
C ASP A 159 0.06 20.86 -5.46
N ARG A 160 -0.31 21.40 -4.29
CA ARG A 160 -1.07 20.66 -3.27
C ARG A 160 -2.39 20.13 -3.83
N GLN A 161 -3.03 20.85 -4.74
CA GLN A 161 -4.25 20.40 -5.39
C GLN A 161 -4.05 19.09 -6.18
N ASP A 162 -2.90 18.93 -6.84
CA ASP A 162 -2.61 17.70 -7.58
C ASP A 162 -2.34 16.53 -6.62
N ILE A 163 -1.62 16.80 -5.52
CA ILE A 163 -1.41 15.82 -4.44
C ILE A 163 -2.74 15.40 -3.80
N ALA A 164 -3.66 16.35 -3.56
CA ALA A 164 -5.00 16.06 -3.05
C ALA A 164 -5.76 15.08 -3.94
N ARG A 165 -5.81 15.35 -5.25
CA ARG A 165 -6.43 14.42 -6.23
C ARG A 165 -5.75 13.05 -6.25
N VAL A 166 -4.42 12.99 -6.17
CA VAL A 166 -3.70 11.71 -6.08
C VAL A 166 -4.11 10.94 -4.83
N LEU A 167 -4.15 11.58 -3.67
CA LEU A 167 -4.49 10.96 -2.39
C LEU A 167 -5.96 10.52 -2.32
N ASP A 168 -6.89 11.31 -2.87
CA ASP A 168 -8.30 10.97 -3.01
C ASP A 168 -8.48 9.72 -3.86
N PHE A 169 -7.96 9.71 -5.09
CA PHE A 169 -8.08 8.56 -5.99
C PHE A 169 -7.47 7.28 -5.41
N SER A 170 -6.36 7.40 -4.69
CA SER A 170 -5.61 6.23 -4.19
C SER A 170 -6.19 5.62 -2.92
N HIS A 171 -6.75 6.42 -2.02
CA HIS A 171 -7.18 5.93 -0.70
C HIS A 171 -8.69 5.97 -0.49
N ARG A 172 -9.41 6.77 -1.26
CA ARG A 172 -10.88 6.92 -1.20
C ARG A 172 -11.56 6.25 -2.40
N PHE A 173 -10.82 5.32 -3.04
CA PHE A 173 -11.23 4.66 -4.27
C PHE A 173 -12.53 3.87 -4.10
N ALA A 174 -13.51 4.22 -4.95
CA ALA A 174 -14.88 3.72 -5.03
C ALA A 174 -15.68 3.89 -3.73
N SER A 175 -16.82 4.59 -3.83
CA SER A 175 -17.87 4.62 -2.80
C SER A 175 -17.99 3.25 -2.13
N PRO A 176 -18.24 3.18 -0.81
CA PRO A 176 -18.45 1.90 -0.12
C PRO A 176 -19.47 1.07 -0.89
N GLY A 177 -18.95 0.16 -1.69
CA GLY A 177 -19.66 -0.89 -2.36
C GLY A 177 -19.35 -2.18 -1.61
N PRO A 178 -20.13 -3.25 -1.83
CA PRO A 178 -20.05 -4.48 -1.03
C PRO A 178 -18.70 -5.22 -1.11
N VAL A 179 -17.80 -4.83 -2.02
CA VAL A 179 -16.47 -5.45 -2.17
C VAL A 179 -15.39 -4.49 -1.70
N ARG A 180 -14.86 -4.74 -0.50
CA ARG A 180 -13.58 -4.18 -0.04
C ARG A 180 -12.45 -4.99 -0.69
N TYR A 181 -11.65 -4.35 -1.54
CA TYR A 181 -10.63 -5.00 -2.36
C TYR A 181 -9.35 -5.38 -1.58
N LEU A 182 -9.29 -5.05 -0.28
CA LEU A 182 -8.05 -4.99 0.50
C LEU A 182 -8.29 -5.52 1.92
N SER A 183 -7.46 -6.47 2.36
CA SER A 183 -7.70 -7.27 3.57
C SER A 183 -7.20 -6.60 4.86
N ALA A 184 -6.18 -5.74 4.75
CA ALA A 184 -5.49 -5.07 5.86
C ALA A 184 -5.38 -3.54 5.67
N ARG A 185 -6.12 -2.94 4.73
CA ARG A 185 -6.09 -1.49 4.45
C ARG A 185 -6.27 -0.64 5.69
N SER A 186 -7.15 -1.04 6.61
CA SER A 186 -7.40 -0.35 7.87
C SER A 186 -6.23 -0.37 8.84
N ALA A 187 -5.29 -1.31 8.69
CA ALA A 187 -4.06 -1.38 9.48
C ALA A 187 -2.90 -0.59 8.85
N LEU A 188 -3.09 0.01 7.67
CA LEU A 188 -2.09 0.87 7.03
C LEU A 188 -2.33 2.34 7.39
N GLU A 189 -1.38 2.90 8.12
CA GLU A 189 -1.25 4.34 8.31
C GLU A 189 -0.55 4.96 7.09
N VAL A 190 -0.91 6.21 6.77
CA VAL A 190 -0.40 6.92 5.60
C VAL A 190 0.29 8.20 6.06
N HIS A 191 1.58 8.29 5.76
CA HIS A 191 2.40 9.47 6.03
C HIS A 191 2.87 10.09 4.72
N LEU A 192 3.09 11.39 4.73
CA LEU A 192 3.76 12.11 3.68
C LEU A 192 5.01 12.78 4.23
N VAL A 193 6.11 12.69 3.52
CA VAL A 193 7.24 13.62 3.71
C VAL A 193 7.21 14.61 2.56
N CYS A 194 6.82 15.85 2.84
CA CYS A 194 6.70 16.93 1.87
C CYS A 194 8.00 17.74 1.82
N HIS A 195 8.52 17.97 0.61
CA HIS A 195 9.73 18.80 0.40
C HIS A 195 9.41 20.11 -0.32
N ARG A 196 8.53 20.05 -1.33
CA ARG A 196 8.26 21.16 -2.24
C ARG A 196 6.85 21.08 -2.84
N VAL A 197 5.87 20.77 -1.99
CA VAL A 197 4.46 20.83 -2.34
C VAL A 197 3.96 22.25 -2.10
N GLY A 198 3.43 22.92 -3.12
CA GLY A 198 2.97 24.30 -3.03
C GLY A 198 1.84 24.46 -2.02
N GLY A 199 2.01 25.34 -1.03
CA GLY A 199 0.99 25.57 0.01
C GLY A 199 1.03 24.57 1.17
N LEU A 200 2.05 23.71 1.26
CA LEU A 200 2.35 22.91 2.44
C LEU A 200 3.73 23.30 2.99
N GLU A 201 3.86 23.30 4.31
CA GLU A 201 5.18 23.38 4.95
C GLU A 201 6.00 22.10 4.64
N SER A 202 7.31 22.27 4.44
CA SER A 202 8.22 21.14 4.36
C SER A 202 8.21 20.40 5.69
N GLY A 203 8.01 19.09 5.66
CA GLY A 203 7.85 18.33 6.89
C GLY A 203 7.23 16.96 6.69
N VAL A 204 6.97 16.32 7.82
CA VAL A 204 6.25 15.06 7.94
C VAL A 204 4.80 15.37 8.26
N TRP A 205 3.91 14.81 7.46
CA TRP A 205 2.47 14.94 7.56
C TRP A 205 1.85 13.57 7.70
N ARG A 206 0.77 13.46 8.48
CA ARG A 206 -0.09 12.28 8.49
C ARG A 206 -1.30 12.56 7.60
N TYR A 207 -1.65 11.62 6.73
CA TYR A 207 -2.86 11.72 5.91
C TYR A 207 -3.99 10.91 6.54
N ILE A 208 -5.16 11.54 6.67
CA ILE A 208 -6.38 10.93 7.19
C ILE A 208 -7.34 10.70 6.02
N PRO A 209 -7.44 9.47 5.49
CA PRO A 209 -8.18 9.21 4.26
C PRO A 209 -9.68 9.49 4.34
N ASP A 210 -10.32 9.17 5.48
CA ASP A 210 -11.77 9.29 5.63
C ASP A 210 -12.20 10.77 5.65
N GLU A 211 -11.42 11.61 6.34
CA GLU A 211 -11.61 13.06 6.44
C GLU A 211 -11.07 13.79 5.19
N HIS A 212 -10.12 13.18 4.48
CA HIS A 212 -9.37 13.79 3.38
C HIS A 212 -8.57 15.01 3.83
N GLU A 213 -7.78 14.84 4.88
CA GLU A 213 -7.02 15.91 5.53
C GLU A 213 -5.57 15.51 5.78
N LEU A 214 -4.68 16.50 5.84
CA LEU A 214 -3.29 16.36 6.29
C LEU A 214 -3.13 16.99 7.67
N ARG A 215 -2.41 16.32 8.56
CA ARG A 215 -2.04 16.83 9.88
C ARG A 215 -0.52 16.91 10.00
N LEU A 216 0.02 18.07 10.34
CA LEU A 216 1.46 18.25 10.46
C LEU A 216 1.95 17.48 11.69
N VAL A 217 2.88 16.55 11.49
CA VAL A 217 3.55 15.83 12.58
C VAL A 217 4.80 16.60 12.99
N ARG A 218 5.59 17.02 11.99
CA ARG A 218 6.87 17.69 12.23
C ARG A 218 7.30 18.53 11.03
N SER A 219 7.50 19.82 11.23
CA SER A 219 8.12 20.66 10.21
C SER A 219 9.63 20.42 10.11
N GLY A 220 10.20 20.64 8.92
CA GLY A 220 11.63 20.53 8.69
C GLY A 220 12.00 20.10 7.28
N ASP A 221 13.30 20.20 6.98
CA ASP A 221 13.88 19.69 5.73
C ASP A 221 14.37 18.25 5.91
N PHE A 222 13.63 17.32 5.33
CA PHE A 222 13.93 15.89 5.39
C PHE A 222 14.61 15.34 4.14
N ARG A 223 14.95 16.18 3.14
CA ARG A 223 15.48 15.71 1.84
C ARG A 223 16.72 14.83 1.97
N ARG A 224 17.68 15.26 2.78
CA ARG A 224 18.91 14.48 3.04
C ARG A 224 18.62 13.23 3.90
N PRO A 225 17.91 13.33 5.05
CA PRO A 225 17.51 12.16 5.82
C PRO A 225 16.82 11.07 5.00
N VAL A 226 15.83 11.42 4.17
CA VAL A 226 15.10 10.42 3.36
C VAL A 226 15.96 9.84 2.25
N GLN A 227 16.88 10.60 1.67
CA GLN A 227 17.84 10.07 0.69
C GLN A 227 18.74 9.02 1.33
N GLU A 228 19.29 9.31 2.52
CA GLU A 228 20.13 8.37 3.29
C GLU A 228 19.32 7.12 3.67
N ALA A 229 18.10 7.29 4.19
CA ALA A 229 17.19 6.20 4.54
C ALA A 229 16.75 5.35 3.34
N CYS A 230 16.71 5.92 2.13
CA CYS A 230 16.43 5.21 0.87
C CYS A 230 17.70 4.68 0.18
N LEU A 231 18.70 4.23 0.95
CA LEU A 231 19.94 3.64 0.44
C LEU A 231 20.75 4.59 -0.47
N GLY A 232 20.70 5.89 -0.20
CA GLY A 232 21.41 6.93 -0.97
C GLY A 232 20.73 7.35 -2.27
N GLN A 233 19.52 6.87 -2.56
CA GLN A 233 18.79 7.19 -3.80
C GLN A 233 18.36 8.66 -3.82
N ALA A 234 18.99 9.47 -4.68
CA ALA A 234 18.66 10.89 -4.87
C ALA A 234 17.18 11.13 -5.21
N LEU A 235 16.55 10.16 -5.89
CA LEU A 235 15.12 10.14 -6.21
C LEU A 235 14.23 10.50 -5.01
N ALA A 236 14.59 10.05 -3.80
CA ALA A 236 13.81 10.34 -2.60
C ALA A 236 13.90 11.82 -2.19
N GLY A 237 15.09 12.42 -2.22
CA GLY A 237 15.30 13.82 -1.85
C GLY A 237 14.90 14.83 -2.94
N ASP A 238 14.90 14.40 -4.20
CA ASP A 238 14.50 15.22 -5.36
C ASP A 238 12.97 15.24 -5.59
N ALA A 239 12.24 14.30 -4.99
CA ALA A 239 10.79 14.24 -5.05
C ALA A 239 10.13 15.50 -4.50
N ALA A 240 8.89 15.77 -4.93
CA ALA A 240 8.06 16.80 -4.32
C ALA A 240 7.56 16.37 -2.95
N CYS A 241 7.13 15.11 -2.86
CA CYS A 241 6.83 14.41 -1.62
C CYS A 241 7.04 12.91 -1.76
N LEU A 242 7.09 12.24 -0.61
CA LEU A 242 7.07 10.78 -0.48
C LEU A 242 5.78 10.40 0.23
N VAL A 243 5.06 9.40 -0.25
CA VAL A 243 3.94 8.75 0.45
C VAL A 243 4.45 7.45 1.05
N ILE A 244 4.26 7.27 2.36
CA ILE A 244 4.79 6.14 3.12
C ILE A 244 3.64 5.42 3.80
N TYR A 245 3.66 4.10 3.68
CA TYR A 245 2.75 3.21 4.37
C TYR A 245 3.46 2.56 5.56
N SER A 246 2.85 2.65 6.74
CA SER A 246 3.31 2.01 7.97
C SER A 246 2.19 1.22 8.63
N SER A 247 2.54 0.29 9.53
CA SER A 247 1.55 -0.51 10.26
C SER A 247 2.11 -0.97 11.61
N ASP A 248 1.26 -0.98 12.64
CA ASP A 248 1.54 -1.67 13.90
C ASP A 248 1.56 -3.18 13.63
N LEU A 249 2.76 -3.71 13.39
CA LEU A 249 2.92 -5.11 12.99
C LEU A 249 2.48 -6.07 14.10
N PRO A 250 2.82 -5.87 15.39
CA PRO A 250 2.26 -6.66 16.48
C PRO A 250 0.72 -6.69 16.46
N ALA A 251 0.06 -5.54 16.35
CA ALA A 251 -1.40 -5.49 16.29
C ALA A 251 -1.95 -6.20 15.06
N ALA A 252 -1.33 -6.04 13.89
CA ALA A 252 -1.71 -6.75 12.68
C ALA A 252 -1.56 -8.27 12.82
N VAL A 253 -0.50 -8.76 13.48
CA VAL A 253 -0.27 -10.19 13.74
C VAL A 253 -1.30 -10.75 14.72
N GLU A 254 -1.80 -9.98 15.68
CA GLU A 254 -2.92 -10.40 16.53
C GLU A 254 -4.22 -10.63 15.74
N VAL A 255 -4.37 -9.96 14.60
CA VAL A 255 -5.52 -10.15 13.73
C VAL A 255 -5.29 -11.28 12.73
N TRP A 256 -4.19 -11.24 11.97
CA TRP A 256 -3.99 -12.11 10.80
C TRP A 256 -2.91 -13.17 10.97
N GLY A 257 -2.30 -13.27 12.15
CA GLY A 257 -1.12 -14.11 12.36
C GLY A 257 0.06 -13.62 11.53
N ASP A 258 1.04 -14.47 11.29
CA ASP A 258 2.20 -14.14 10.45
C ASP A 258 1.81 -13.77 9.00
N ARG A 259 0.62 -14.20 8.53
CA ARG A 259 0.04 -13.78 7.24
C ARG A 259 -0.27 -12.30 7.16
N ALA A 260 -0.33 -11.57 8.28
CA ALA A 260 -0.38 -10.11 8.30
C ALA A 260 0.65 -9.48 7.35
N TYR A 261 1.87 -10.03 7.32
CA TYR A 261 2.93 -9.53 6.46
C TYR A 261 2.56 -9.58 4.97
N ARG A 262 1.86 -10.63 4.52
CA ARG A 262 1.37 -10.73 3.14
C ARG A 262 0.34 -9.65 2.85
N TYR A 263 -0.68 -9.52 3.71
CA TYR A 263 -1.77 -8.59 3.50
C TYR A 263 -1.33 -7.13 3.49
N LEU A 264 -0.46 -6.74 4.43
CA LEU A 264 0.04 -5.36 4.52
C LEU A 264 0.79 -4.95 3.25
N HIS A 265 1.65 -5.83 2.71
CA HIS A 265 2.43 -5.52 1.51
C HIS A 265 1.61 -5.64 0.22
N LEU A 266 0.68 -6.58 0.12
CA LEU A 266 -0.26 -6.65 -1.01
C LEU A 266 -1.09 -5.36 -1.09
N ASP A 267 -1.63 -4.91 0.04
CA ASP A 267 -2.44 -3.70 0.11
C ASP A 267 -1.61 -2.44 -0.17
N ALA A 268 -0.39 -2.34 0.38
CA ALA A 268 0.51 -1.24 0.10
C ALA A 268 0.91 -1.17 -1.39
N GLY A 269 1.14 -2.32 -2.03
CA GLY A 269 1.40 -2.41 -3.47
C GLY A 269 0.19 -2.00 -4.31
N PHE A 270 -1.01 -2.41 -3.91
CA PHE A 270 -2.26 -1.98 -4.55
C PHE A 270 -2.42 -0.45 -4.49
N LEU A 271 -2.30 0.15 -3.30
CA LEU A 271 -2.38 1.59 -3.12
C LEU A 271 -1.28 2.31 -3.90
N GLY A 272 -0.06 1.77 -3.90
CA GLY A 272 1.05 2.23 -4.72
C GLY A 272 0.70 2.27 -6.20
N GLN A 273 -0.01 1.28 -6.73
CA GLN A 273 -0.48 1.33 -8.11
C GLN A 273 -1.54 2.39 -8.34
N GLN A 274 -2.45 2.59 -7.39
CA GLN A 274 -3.43 3.68 -7.49
C GLN A 274 -2.75 5.05 -7.54
N LEU A 275 -1.72 5.28 -6.71
CA LEU A 275 -0.87 6.47 -6.77
C LEU A 275 -0.23 6.60 -8.16
N ASN A 276 0.34 5.51 -8.69
CA ASN A 276 0.93 5.51 -10.03
C ASN A 276 -0.07 5.95 -11.11
N LEU A 277 -1.28 5.40 -11.11
CA LEU A 277 -2.30 5.71 -12.12
C LEU A 277 -2.75 7.18 -12.03
N ALA A 278 -2.99 7.69 -10.81
CA ALA A 278 -3.38 9.08 -10.60
C ALA A 278 -2.26 10.07 -11.00
N CYS A 279 -1.01 9.78 -10.64
CA CYS A 279 0.12 10.61 -11.05
C CYS A 279 0.27 10.66 -12.57
N ILE A 280 0.20 9.51 -13.25
CA ILE A 280 0.32 9.47 -14.72
C ILE A 280 -0.84 10.21 -15.41
N HIS A 281 -2.07 10.13 -14.87
CA HIS A 281 -3.20 10.94 -15.34
C HIS A 281 -2.92 12.44 -15.23
N GLN A 282 -2.37 12.88 -14.09
CA GLN A 282 -2.01 14.27 -13.83
C GLN A 282 -0.64 14.70 -14.40
N ARG A 283 0.02 13.82 -15.19
CA ARG A 283 1.36 14.05 -15.77
C ARG A 283 2.45 14.33 -14.72
N LEU A 284 2.26 13.83 -13.50
CA LEU A 284 3.28 13.82 -12.48
C LEU A 284 4.19 12.60 -12.65
N GLY A 285 5.44 12.78 -12.25
CA GLY A 285 6.35 11.66 -12.06
C GLY A 285 6.04 10.89 -10.79
N VAL A 286 6.28 9.59 -10.82
CA VAL A 286 6.00 8.67 -9.72
C VAL A 286 6.92 7.46 -9.75
N SER A 287 7.40 7.01 -8.59
CA SER A 287 8.17 5.76 -8.49
C SER A 287 8.09 5.15 -7.11
N GLY A 288 7.87 3.84 -7.06
CA GLY A 288 7.99 3.07 -5.84
C GLY A 288 9.44 2.91 -5.38
N ILE A 289 9.64 2.83 -4.07
CA ILE A 289 10.92 2.55 -3.41
C ILE A 289 10.69 1.41 -2.42
N ALA A 290 11.18 0.22 -2.75
CA ALA A 290 11.05 -0.99 -1.92
C ALA A 290 12.33 -1.35 -1.14
N GLY A 291 13.36 -0.50 -1.22
CA GLY A 291 14.63 -0.67 -0.52
C GLY A 291 14.94 0.57 0.31
N PHE A 292 14.93 0.40 1.63
CA PHE A 292 15.15 1.47 2.60
C PHE A 292 15.63 0.88 3.94
N PHE A 293 16.04 1.74 4.86
CA PHE A 293 16.34 1.40 6.26
C PHE A 293 15.11 1.64 7.14
N ASP A 294 14.41 0.56 7.52
CA ASP A 294 13.15 0.62 8.27
C ASP A 294 13.28 1.44 9.58
N ASP A 295 14.34 1.23 10.36
CA ASP A 295 14.56 1.95 11.64
C ASP A 295 14.77 3.45 11.46
N ASP A 296 15.39 3.88 10.37
CA ASP A 296 15.60 5.30 10.10
C ASP A 296 14.28 5.96 9.66
N TRP A 297 13.44 5.23 8.92
CA TRP A 297 12.09 5.68 8.60
C TRP A 297 11.19 5.81 9.83
N ASN A 298 11.28 4.88 10.79
CA ASN A 298 10.56 5.03 12.06
C ASN A 298 10.97 6.33 12.79
N LYS A 299 12.27 6.68 12.84
CA LYS A 299 12.73 7.96 13.40
C LYS A 299 12.27 9.18 12.58
N ILE A 300 12.31 9.08 11.25
CA ILE A 300 11.87 10.16 10.34
C ILE A 300 10.36 10.41 10.49
N LEU A 301 9.57 9.38 10.74
CA LEU A 301 8.11 9.51 10.89
C LEU A 301 7.67 9.75 12.34
N ASP A 302 8.61 9.77 13.29
CA ASP A 302 8.33 9.87 14.73
C ASP A 302 7.45 8.72 15.25
N LEU A 303 7.70 7.52 14.72
CA LEU A 303 7.00 6.30 15.05
C LEU A 303 7.76 5.50 16.11
N THR A 304 7.02 4.68 16.87
CA THR A 304 7.62 3.69 17.77
C THR A 304 8.36 2.62 16.96
N SER A 305 9.33 1.94 17.58
CA SER A 305 10.21 0.96 16.91
C SER A 305 9.46 -0.24 16.30
N ASP A 306 8.24 -0.51 16.74
CA ASP A 306 7.51 -1.73 16.37
C ASP A 306 6.59 -1.53 15.16
N GLN A 307 6.64 -0.34 14.54
CA GLN A 307 5.97 -0.05 13.28
C GLN A 307 6.74 -0.65 12.10
N ALA A 308 6.03 -1.37 11.23
CA ALA A 308 6.56 -1.87 9.98
C ALA A 308 6.33 -0.86 8.86
N ILE A 309 7.41 -0.34 8.29
CA ILE A 309 7.36 0.46 7.05
C ILE A 309 7.20 -0.51 5.89
N THR A 310 6.05 -0.47 5.21
CA THR A 310 5.70 -1.48 4.19
C THR A 310 6.13 -1.03 2.80
N TYR A 311 5.88 0.24 2.45
CA TYR A 311 6.21 0.76 1.12
C TYR A 311 6.30 2.29 1.08
N ILE A 312 7.10 2.78 0.14
CA ILE A 312 7.31 4.21 -0.10
C ILE A 312 7.07 4.47 -1.59
N THR A 313 6.33 5.53 -1.90
CA THR A 313 6.11 6.01 -3.26
C THR A 313 6.54 7.47 -3.37
N ALA A 314 7.53 7.76 -4.21
CA ALA A 314 7.97 9.11 -4.50
C ALA A 314 7.12 9.73 -5.61
N ILE A 315 6.73 10.99 -5.42
CA ILE A 315 5.94 11.78 -6.36
C ILE A 315 6.65 13.11 -6.60
N GLY A 316 6.75 13.55 -7.85
CA GLY A 316 7.40 14.81 -8.19
C GLY A 316 7.21 15.19 -9.65
N ASP A 317 7.79 16.32 -10.04
CA ASP A 317 7.87 16.70 -11.45
C ASP A 317 8.95 15.85 -12.15
N ALA A 318 8.56 15.08 -13.16
CA ALA A 318 9.48 14.20 -13.88
C ALA A 318 10.39 15.00 -14.82
N VAL A 319 11.67 14.65 -14.87
CA VAL A 319 12.52 15.09 -16.00
C VAL A 319 11.98 14.41 -17.24
N THR A 320 11.54 15.22 -18.22
CA THR A 320 11.17 14.71 -19.54
C THR A 320 12.44 14.57 -20.36
N ASP A 321 12.76 13.34 -20.81
CA ASP A 321 13.77 13.14 -21.84
C ASP A 321 13.28 13.88 -23.10
N GLN A 322 14.07 14.87 -23.56
CA GLN A 322 13.85 15.57 -24.83
C GLN A 322 14.13 14.65 -26.02
#